data_AF-A0A2V8DFC7-F1
#
_entry.id   AF-A0A2V8DFC7-F1
#
_cell.length_a   1.000
_cell.length_b   1.000
_cell.length_c   1.000
_cell.angle_alpha   90.00
_cell.angle_beta   90.00
_cell.angle_gamma   90.00
#
_symmetry.space_group_name_H-M   'P 1'
#
loop_
_entity.id
_entity.type
_entity.pdbx_description
1 polymer ?
#
loop_
_entity_poly.entity_id
_entity_poly.type
_entity_poly.pdbx_seq_one_letter_code
_entity_poly.pdbx_strand_id
1 'polypeptide(L)'
;MKRIVLVVLGMLAVSTSAFAQATPETIDRALAAAPRQMKEGAAVIKWKADYTYETLKPGTNRMACYDRSGEPGQQPFAVQCTSVANLPRVAQNRKFEAMTDKTARQAALDAAEKDGTRVKPEYGSVWLTMNGPDQARARIHTTIAVPGATTQSTGLPDNNKQGGVWIMNAGTTTAHLMTPGS
;
A
#
# COMPACT_ATOMS: atom_id res chain seq x y z
N MET A 1 0.08 57.77 -46.84
CA MET A 1 -1.14 57.17 -46.27
C MET A 1 -1.03 55.65 -46.32
N LYS A 2 -1.35 54.99 -45.19
CA LYS A 2 -1.54 53.55 -44.93
C LYS A 2 -0.36 52.58 -45.18
N ARG A 3 0.35 52.26 -44.09
CA ARG A 3 1.17 51.04 -43.94
C ARG A 3 0.27 49.94 -43.37
N ILE A 4 0.07 48.85 -44.10
CA ILE A 4 -0.67 47.67 -43.63
C ILE A 4 0.36 46.71 -43.04
N VAL A 5 0.33 46.54 -41.72
CA VAL A 5 1.12 45.53 -41.00
C VAL A 5 0.20 44.37 -40.69
N LEU A 6 0.40 43.23 -41.36
CA LEU A 6 -0.24 41.97 -41.05
C LEU A 6 0.53 41.28 -39.93
N VAL A 7 0.00 41.34 -38.71
CA VAL A 7 0.47 40.53 -37.58
C VAL A 7 -0.35 39.24 -37.57
N VAL A 8 0.25 38.14 -38.04
CA VAL A 8 -0.33 36.81 -37.93
C VAL A 8 -0.01 36.28 -36.53
N LEU A 9 -1.03 36.28 -35.67
CA LEU A 9 -0.97 35.75 -34.31
C LEU A 9 -1.01 34.21 -34.39
N GLY A 10 0.16 33.57 -34.23
CA GLY A 10 0.27 32.12 -34.11
C GLY A 10 -0.37 31.63 -32.82
N MET A 11 -1.54 31.00 -32.91
CA MET A 11 -2.21 30.36 -31.79
C MET A 11 -1.43 29.09 -31.43
N LEU A 12 -0.57 29.16 -30.41
CA LEU A 12 0.01 27.97 -29.79
C LEU A 12 -1.12 27.22 -29.08
N ALA A 13 -1.65 26.18 -29.75
CA ALA A 13 -2.47 25.17 -29.11
C ALA A 13 -1.58 24.35 -28.16
N VAL A 14 -1.48 24.79 -26.90
CA VAL A 14 -0.91 23.98 -25.83
C VAL A 14 -1.91 22.85 -25.59
N SER A 15 -1.62 21.66 -26.13
CA SER A 15 -2.34 20.45 -25.81
C SER A 15 -2.06 20.13 -24.34
N THR A 16 -2.94 20.58 -23.44
CA THR A 16 -2.94 20.10 -22.06
C THR A 16 -3.33 18.63 -22.11
N SER A 17 -2.35 17.74 -22.11
CA SER A 17 -2.57 16.34 -21.77
C SER A 17 -3.27 16.35 -20.42
N ALA A 18 -4.54 15.98 -20.38
CA ALA A 18 -5.27 15.73 -19.15
C ALA A 18 -4.64 14.51 -18.49
N PHE A 19 -3.53 14.72 -17.78
CA PHE A 19 -3.15 13.84 -16.69
C PHE A 19 -4.33 13.87 -15.73
N ALA A 20 -4.92 12.71 -15.44
CA ALA A 20 -6.00 12.59 -14.48
C ALA A 20 -5.50 13.15 -13.13
N GLN A 21 -5.79 14.42 -12.85
CA GLN A 21 -5.39 15.04 -11.59
C GLN A 21 -6.06 14.25 -10.46
N ALA A 22 -5.27 13.83 -9.48
CA ALA A 22 -5.81 13.20 -8.28
C ALA A 22 -6.85 14.13 -7.66
N THR A 23 -8.10 13.68 -7.56
CA THR A 23 -9.13 14.47 -6.88
C THR A 23 -8.84 14.49 -5.38
N PRO A 24 -9.21 15.55 -4.64
CA PRO A 24 -9.12 15.57 -3.19
C PRO A 24 -9.80 14.35 -2.54
N GLU A 25 -10.94 13.91 -3.10
CA GLU A 25 -11.65 12.71 -2.68
C GLU A 25 -10.79 11.44 -2.80
N THR A 26 -10.03 11.29 -3.89
CA THR A 26 -9.13 10.12 -4.08
C THR A 26 -8.03 10.11 -3.01
N ILE A 27 -7.47 11.27 -2.69
CA ILE A 27 -6.42 11.43 -1.68
C ILE A 27 -7.00 11.12 -0.28
N ASP A 28 -8.15 11.71 0.06
CA ASP A 28 -8.79 11.53 1.36
C ASP A 28 -9.22 10.09 1.60
N ARG A 29 -9.75 9.43 0.57
CA ARG A 29 -10.08 8.01 0.59
C ARG A 29 -8.85 7.16 0.90
N ALA A 30 -7.75 7.33 0.16
CA ALA A 30 -6.54 6.55 0.39
C ALA A 30 -5.98 6.76 1.81
N LEU A 31 -6.08 7.98 2.33
CA LEU A 31 -5.66 8.34 3.69
C LEU A 31 -6.61 7.88 4.79
N ALA A 32 -7.72 7.19 4.50
CA ALA A 32 -8.72 6.82 5.51
C ALA A 32 -8.15 5.89 6.60
N ALA A 33 -7.16 5.05 6.27
CA ALA A 33 -6.47 4.20 7.24
C ALA A 33 -5.33 4.90 8.00
N ALA A 34 -4.94 6.12 7.61
CA ALA A 34 -3.79 6.80 8.18
C ALA A 34 -4.09 7.27 9.62
N PRO A 35 -3.18 7.07 10.59
CA PRO A 35 -3.33 7.63 11.93
C PRO A 35 -3.40 9.15 11.85
N ARG A 36 -4.25 9.77 12.67
CA ARG A 36 -4.50 11.22 12.65
C ARG A 36 -3.22 12.05 12.64
N GLN A 37 -2.23 11.67 13.45
CA GLN A 37 -0.95 12.38 13.57
C GLN A 37 -0.03 12.25 12.35
N MET A 38 -0.20 11.20 11.54
CA MET A 38 0.63 10.95 10.35
C MET A 38 -0.07 11.33 9.04
N LYS A 39 -1.39 11.51 9.06
CA LYS A 39 -2.23 11.69 7.86
C LYS A 39 -1.75 12.83 6.96
N GLU A 40 -1.49 14.01 7.51
CA GLU A 40 -1.09 15.19 6.72
C GLU A 40 0.26 14.99 6.02
N GLY A 41 1.21 14.35 6.69
CA GLY A 41 2.54 14.07 6.14
C GLY A 41 2.64 12.80 5.30
N ALA A 42 1.60 11.96 5.26
CA ALA A 42 1.64 10.69 4.52
C ALA A 42 1.64 10.93 3.00
N ALA A 43 2.44 10.15 2.29
CA ALA A 43 2.38 10.07 0.84
C ALA A 43 1.11 9.33 0.41
N VAL A 44 0.53 9.72 -0.73
CA VAL A 44 -0.52 8.94 -1.40
C VAL A 44 -0.01 8.50 -2.74
N ILE A 45 -0.10 7.19 -3.01
CA ILE A 45 0.31 6.61 -4.28
C ILE A 45 -0.85 5.87 -4.95
N LYS A 46 -0.74 5.69 -6.26
CA LYS A 46 -1.62 4.86 -7.07
C LYS A 46 -0.80 3.81 -7.79
N TRP A 47 -1.10 2.55 -7.52
CA TRP A 47 -0.48 1.43 -8.22
C TRP A 47 -0.95 1.38 -9.68
N LYS A 48 0.00 1.12 -10.59
CA LYS A 48 -0.24 0.88 -12.01
C LYS A 48 -0.33 -0.62 -12.28
N ALA A 49 -0.82 -0.98 -13.47
CA ALA A 49 -0.97 -2.38 -13.89
C ALA A 49 0.39 -3.11 -14.00
N ASP A 50 1.49 -2.38 -14.21
CA ASP A 50 2.86 -2.91 -14.27
C ASP A 50 3.53 -3.04 -12.90
N TYR A 51 2.78 -2.85 -11.81
CA TYR A 51 3.25 -2.89 -10.41
C TYR A 51 4.23 -1.78 -10.03
N THR A 52 4.40 -0.76 -10.87
CA THR A 52 4.97 0.52 -10.46
C THR A 52 3.87 1.40 -9.86
N TYR A 53 4.20 2.60 -9.38
CA TYR A 53 3.21 3.52 -8.85
C TYR A 53 3.44 4.95 -9.34
N GLU A 54 2.36 5.72 -9.33
CA GLU A 54 2.37 7.17 -9.44
C GLU A 54 2.18 7.79 -8.04
N THR A 55 2.86 8.89 -7.75
CA THR A 55 2.65 9.66 -6.52
C THR A 55 1.57 10.70 -6.74
N LEU A 56 0.42 10.53 -6.08
CA LEU A 56 -0.71 11.47 -6.13
C LEU A 56 -0.53 12.64 -5.16
N LYS A 57 0.11 12.36 -4.02
CA LYS A 57 0.47 13.36 -3.00
C LYS A 57 1.86 13.02 -2.45
N PRO A 58 2.84 13.95 -2.51
CA PRO A 58 4.13 13.73 -1.87
C PRO A 58 3.98 13.66 -0.34
N GLY A 59 4.80 12.83 0.29
CA GLY A 59 4.86 12.69 1.74
C GLY A 59 6.01 13.49 2.34
N THR A 60 5.85 13.93 3.59
CA THR A 60 6.89 14.52 4.44
C THR A 60 7.25 13.62 5.62
N ASN A 61 6.54 12.50 5.80
CA ASN A 61 6.86 11.46 6.78
C ASN A 61 7.03 10.08 6.11
N ARG A 62 7.24 9.05 6.92
CA ARG A 62 7.56 7.69 6.46
C ARG A 62 6.34 6.86 6.03
N MET A 63 5.12 7.40 6.03
CA MET A 63 3.92 6.66 5.69
C MET A 63 3.52 6.85 4.23
N ALA A 64 3.17 5.77 3.54
CA ALA A 64 2.51 5.78 2.24
C ALA A 64 1.18 5.06 2.33
N CYS A 65 0.15 5.67 1.74
CA CYS A 65 -1.21 5.15 1.68
C CYS A 65 -1.68 4.98 0.23
N TYR A 66 -2.49 3.96 -0.02
CA TYR A 66 -2.98 3.64 -1.36
C TYR A 66 -4.30 2.87 -1.32
N ASP A 67 -5.04 3.02 -2.40
CA ASP A 67 -6.26 2.30 -2.67
C ASP A 67 -5.96 0.91 -3.25
N ARG A 68 -6.72 -0.08 -2.79
CA ARG A 68 -6.65 -1.49 -3.17
C ARG A 68 -8.00 -2.01 -3.67
N SER A 69 -9.03 -1.20 -3.69
CA SER A 69 -10.34 -1.58 -4.22
C SER A 69 -10.23 -2.03 -5.67
N GLY A 70 -10.94 -3.10 -6.02
CA GLY A 70 -10.90 -3.71 -7.35
C GLY A 70 -9.72 -4.69 -7.57
N GLU A 71 -8.77 -4.79 -6.64
CA GLU A 71 -7.82 -5.91 -6.65
C GLU A 71 -8.54 -7.25 -6.40
N PRO A 72 -8.08 -8.37 -6.99
CA PRO A 72 -8.63 -9.69 -6.70
C PRO A 72 -8.69 -10.00 -5.20
N GLY A 73 -9.86 -10.45 -4.74
CA GLY A 73 -10.09 -10.85 -3.34
C GLY A 73 -10.22 -9.70 -2.34
N GLN A 74 -10.20 -8.43 -2.77
CA GLN A 74 -10.43 -7.30 -1.88
C GLN A 74 -11.90 -6.92 -1.76
N GLN A 75 -12.24 -6.28 -0.65
CA GLN A 75 -13.57 -5.70 -0.42
C GLN A 75 -13.81 -4.46 -1.32
N PRO A 76 -15.08 -4.05 -1.54
CA PRO A 76 -15.39 -2.87 -2.34
C PRO A 76 -14.68 -1.60 -1.86
N PHE A 77 -14.59 -1.40 -0.55
CA PHE A 77 -13.69 -0.42 0.05
C PHE A 77 -12.48 -1.15 0.63
N ALA A 78 -11.30 -0.87 0.09
CA ALA A 78 -10.05 -1.43 0.59
C ALA A 78 -8.93 -0.40 0.42
N VAL A 79 -8.36 0.08 1.53
CA VAL A 79 -7.19 0.97 1.51
C VAL A 79 -6.13 0.45 2.48
N GLN A 80 -4.86 0.76 2.21
CA GLN A 80 -3.76 0.34 3.06
C GLN A 80 -2.74 1.45 3.23
N CYS A 81 -2.25 1.62 4.45
CA CYS A 81 -1.14 2.50 4.79
C CYS A 81 0.00 1.68 5.41
N THR A 82 1.24 1.98 5.03
CA THR A 82 2.43 1.35 5.61
C THR A 82 3.65 2.24 5.44
N SER A 83 4.84 1.78 5.85
CA SER A 83 6.09 2.49 5.61
C SER A 83 6.40 2.61 4.11
N VAL A 84 6.96 3.75 3.70
CA VAL A 84 7.50 3.94 2.33
C VAL A 84 8.56 2.88 1.99
N ALA A 85 9.29 2.34 2.97
CA ALA A 85 10.26 1.26 2.75
C ALA A 85 9.61 -0.08 2.38
N ASN A 86 8.30 -0.23 2.63
CA ASN A 86 7.57 -1.46 2.28
C ASN A 86 7.04 -1.45 0.84
N LEU A 87 7.11 -0.34 0.11
CA LEU A 87 6.55 -0.28 -1.25
C LEU A 87 7.12 -1.37 -2.20
N PRO A 88 8.42 -1.72 -2.17
CA PRO A 88 8.93 -2.86 -2.94
C PRO A 88 8.30 -4.21 -2.54
N ARG A 89 8.05 -4.43 -1.24
CA ARG A 89 7.33 -5.62 -0.73
C ARG A 89 5.90 -5.64 -1.25
N VAL A 90 5.21 -4.50 -1.25
CA VAL A 90 3.84 -4.37 -1.77
C VAL A 90 3.79 -4.69 -3.26
N ALA A 91 4.71 -4.11 -4.05
CA ALA A 91 4.79 -4.38 -5.49
C ALA A 91 5.01 -5.87 -5.78
N GLN A 92 5.91 -6.52 -5.04
CA GLN A 92 6.15 -7.96 -5.17
C GLN A 92 4.92 -8.79 -4.77
N ASN A 93 4.23 -8.43 -3.68
CA ASN A 93 3.00 -9.10 -3.28
C ASN A 93 1.92 -8.99 -4.36
N ARG A 94 1.72 -7.80 -4.92
CA ARG A 94 0.73 -7.59 -6.00
C ARG A 94 1.03 -8.44 -7.24
N LYS A 95 2.30 -8.65 -7.59
CA LYS A 95 2.71 -9.57 -8.66
C LYS A 95 2.30 -11.01 -8.37
N PHE A 96 2.52 -11.48 -7.14
CA PHE A 96 2.08 -12.82 -6.74
C PHE A 96 0.55 -12.93 -6.68
N GLU A 97 -0.14 -11.94 -6.11
CA GLU A 97 -1.61 -11.95 -5.98
C GLU A 97 -2.34 -11.89 -7.33
N ALA A 98 -1.69 -11.37 -8.38
CA ALA A 98 -2.22 -11.44 -9.75
C ALA A 98 -2.24 -12.87 -10.33
N MET A 99 -1.51 -13.82 -9.73
CA MET A 99 -1.62 -15.24 -10.05
C MET A 99 -2.90 -15.78 -9.39
N THR A 100 -3.94 -15.99 -10.20
CA THR A 100 -5.26 -16.45 -9.73
C THR A 100 -5.26 -17.93 -9.33
N ASP A 101 -4.34 -18.73 -9.89
CA ASP A 101 -4.07 -20.08 -9.44
C ASP A 101 -3.33 -20.05 -8.10
N LYS A 102 -4.00 -20.51 -7.04
CA LYS A 102 -3.49 -20.49 -5.67
C LYS A 102 -2.27 -21.39 -5.49
N THR A 103 -2.22 -22.53 -6.18
CA THR A 103 -1.12 -23.50 -6.07
C THR A 103 0.13 -22.94 -6.74
N ALA A 104 -0.01 -22.38 -7.94
CA ALA A 104 1.09 -21.73 -8.65
C ALA A 104 1.61 -20.52 -7.87
N ARG A 105 0.70 -19.72 -7.30
CA ARG A 105 1.06 -18.58 -6.44
C ARG A 105 1.86 -19.00 -5.21
N GLN A 106 1.41 -20.04 -4.52
CA GLN A 106 2.12 -20.55 -3.34
C GLN A 106 3.51 -21.08 -3.73
N ALA A 107 3.62 -21.86 -4.81
CA ALA A 107 4.91 -22.35 -5.30
C ALA A 107 5.88 -21.22 -5.67
N ALA A 108 5.38 -20.14 -6.29
CA ALA A 108 6.19 -18.98 -6.63
C ALA A 108 6.66 -18.19 -5.38
N LEU A 109 5.80 -18.10 -4.36
CA LEU A 109 6.17 -17.53 -3.05
C LEU A 109 7.25 -18.39 -2.38
N ASP A 110 7.06 -19.70 -2.29
CA ASP A 110 8.00 -20.63 -1.66
C ASP A 110 9.37 -20.62 -2.36
N ALA A 111 9.38 -20.53 -3.70
CA ALA A 111 10.61 -20.37 -4.47
C ALA A 111 11.35 -19.08 -4.09
N ALA A 112 10.63 -17.95 -4.01
CA ALA A 112 11.22 -16.66 -3.63
C ALA A 112 11.73 -16.63 -2.18
N GLU A 113 11.07 -17.35 -1.26
CA GLU A 113 11.57 -17.51 0.11
C GLU A 113 12.85 -18.35 0.11
N LYS A 114 12.88 -19.45 -0.65
CA LYS A 114 13.99 -20.40 -0.71
C LYS A 114 15.25 -19.80 -1.34
N ASP A 115 15.11 -19.04 -2.43
CA ASP A 115 16.22 -18.43 -3.15
C ASP A 115 16.64 -17.06 -2.56
N GLY A 116 15.89 -16.55 -1.57
CA GLY A 116 16.17 -15.28 -0.89
C GLY A 116 15.75 -14.04 -1.67
N THR A 117 15.05 -14.19 -2.81
CA THR A 117 14.53 -13.06 -3.60
C THR A 117 13.26 -12.45 -3.00
N ARG A 118 12.69 -13.07 -1.96
CA ARG A 118 11.58 -12.48 -1.24
C ARG A 118 12.00 -11.17 -0.56
N VAL A 119 11.41 -10.06 -1.01
CA VAL A 119 11.57 -8.77 -0.37
C VAL A 119 10.98 -8.84 1.03
N LYS A 120 11.78 -8.48 2.04
CA LYS A 120 11.32 -8.41 3.44
C LYS A 120 10.69 -7.04 3.71
N PRO A 121 9.63 -6.98 4.54
CA PRO A 121 9.15 -5.70 5.05
C PRO A 121 10.20 -5.06 6.00
N GLU A 122 10.11 -3.75 6.19
CA GLU A 122 10.88 -3.00 7.18
C GLU A 122 10.50 -3.49 8.59
N TYR A 123 11.50 -3.89 9.37
CA TYR A 123 11.28 -4.36 10.74
C TYR A 123 10.68 -3.24 11.60
N GLY A 124 9.64 -3.56 12.38
CA GLY A 124 8.89 -2.61 13.20
C GLY A 124 7.90 -1.74 12.42
N SER A 125 7.78 -1.90 11.11
CA SER A 125 6.85 -1.09 10.32
C SER A 125 5.40 -1.53 10.51
N VAL A 126 4.50 -0.55 10.65
CA VAL A 126 3.07 -0.78 10.78
C VAL A 126 2.41 -0.99 9.41
N TRP A 127 1.40 -1.83 9.37
CA TRP A 127 0.48 -2.01 8.26
C TRP A 127 -0.93 -1.78 8.77
N LEU A 128 -1.60 -0.78 8.19
CA LEU A 128 -2.96 -0.38 8.54
C LEU A 128 -3.83 -0.67 7.34
N THR A 129 -4.64 -1.71 7.42
CA THR A 129 -5.50 -2.16 6.32
C THR A 129 -6.95 -1.88 6.68
N MET A 130 -7.60 -0.99 5.95
CA MET A 130 -9.01 -0.64 6.19
C MET A 130 -9.89 -1.20 5.09
N ASN A 131 -10.68 -2.22 5.43
CA ASN A 131 -11.51 -2.95 4.47
C ASN A 131 -12.96 -3.01 4.91
N GLY A 132 -13.89 -2.93 3.96
CA GLY A 132 -15.32 -3.08 4.20
C GLY A 132 -16.18 -2.94 2.95
N PRO A 133 -17.50 -3.14 3.07
CA PRO A 133 -18.43 -2.92 1.97
C PRO A 133 -18.51 -1.44 1.54
N ASP A 134 -18.19 -0.51 2.45
CA ASP A 134 -17.95 0.91 2.21
C ASP A 134 -17.03 1.47 3.31
N GLN A 135 -16.65 2.76 3.21
CA GLN A 135 -15.77 3.41 4.18
C GLN A 135 -16.38 3.48 5.60
N ALA A 136 -17.69 3.69 5.72
CA ALA A 136 -18.37 3.85 7.02
C ALA A 136 -18.45 2.52 7.80
N ARG A 137 -18.50 1.39 7.09
CA ARG A 137 -18.55 0.04 7.65
C ARG A 137 -17.20 -0.68 7.62
N ALA A 138 -16.15 -0.02 7.13
CA ALA A 138 -14.81 -0.60 7.09
C ALA A 138 -14.15 -0.62 8.47
N ARG A 139 -13.30 -1.63 8.70
CA ARG A 139 -12.53 -1.82 9.93
C ARG A 139 -11.04 -1.82 9.63
N ILE A 140 -10.24 -1.27 10.55
CA ILE A 140 -8.79 -1.13 10.39
C ILE A 140 -8.09 -2.29 11.07
N HIS A 141 -7.64 -3.25 10.29
CA HIS A 141 -6.74 -4.28 10.76
C HIS A 141 -5.29 -3.76 10.81
N THR A 142 -4.66 -3.86 11.99
CA THR A 142 -3.30 -3.39 12.25
C THR A 142 -2.36 -4.56 12.46
N THR A 143 -1.22 -4.54 11.76
CA THR A 143 -0.13 -5.48 12.01
C THR A 143 1.22 -4.77 12.03
N ILE A 144 2.21 -5.36 12.68
CA ILE A 144 3.58 -4.82 12.74
C ILE A 144 4.54 -5.86 12.18
N ALA A 145 5.27 -5.52 11.12
CA ALA A 145 6.20 -6.45 10.50
C ALA A 145 7.42 -6.68 11.39
N VAL A 146 7.76 -7.94 11.65
CA VAL A 146 8.93 -8.36 12.44
C VAL A 146 9.62 -9.54 11.76
N PRO A 147 10.08 -9.40 10.50
CA PRO A 147 10.58 -10.52 9.70
C PRO A 147 11.71 -11.25 10.42
N GLY A 148 11.57 -12.58 10.56
CA GLY A 148 12.52 -13.46 11.25
C GLY A 148 12.35 -13.55 12.77
N ALA A 149 11.51 -12.71 13.38
CA ALA A 149 11.27 -12.77 14.82
C ALA A 149 10.52 -14.05 15.23
N THR A 150 10.76 -14.53 16.45
CA THR A 150 10.14 -15.74 17.01
C THR A 150 9.46 -15.44 18.35
N THR A 151 8.73 -16.42 18.88
CA THR A 151 8.24 -16.40 20.27
C THR A 151 9.37 -16.15 21.26
N GLN A 152 10.53 -16.77 21.06
CA GLN A 152 11.69 -16.62 21.95
C GLN A 152 12.32 -15.22 21.86
N SER A 153 12.39 -14.64 20.66
CA SER A 153 13.01 -13.31 20.48
C SER A 153 12.10 -12.15 20.90
N THR A 154 10.78 -12.37 20.94
CA THR A 154 9.78 -11.32 21.25
C THR A 154 9.12 -11.49 22.62
N GLY A 155 9.09 -12.70 23.16
CA GLY A 155 8.30 -13.05 24.34
C GLY A 155 6.78 -13.12 24.08
N LEU A 156 6.34 -12.99 22.82
CA LEU A 156 4.92 -13.01 22.45
C LEU A 156 4.47 -14.42 22.05
N PRO A 157 3.22 -14.82 22.38
CA PRO A 157 2.69 -16.11 21.93
C PRO A 157 2.56 -16.16 20.40
N ASP A 158 2.58 -17.36 19.83
CA ASP A 158 2.41 -17.59 18.39
C ASP A 158 0.94 -17.74 17.96
N ASN A 159 0.02 -17.46 18.87
CA ASN A 159 -1.42 -17.56 18.65
C ASN A 159 -2.21 -16.59 19.55
N ASN A 160 -3.48 -16.37 19.21
CA ASN A 160 -4.34 -15.38 19.83
C ASN A 160 -5.02 -15.82 21.15
N LYS A 161 -4.71 -17.00 21.69
CA LYS A 161 -5.46 -17.57 22.84
C LYS A 161 -5.30 -16.79 24.14
N GLN A 162 -4.30 -15.91 24.23
CA GLN A 162 -4.02 -15.10 25.43
C GLN A 162 -4.67 -13.71 25.40
N GLY A 163 -5.44 -13.39 24.35
CA GLY A 163 -6.16 -12.11 24.25
C GLY A 163 -5.29 -10.86 24.04
N GLY A 164 -3.97 -10.99 24.05
CA GLY A 164 -3.00 -9.94 23.77
C GLY A 164 -2.41 -10.01 22.35
N VAL A 165 -1.40 -9.18 22.11
CA VAL A 165 -0.59 -9.23 20.88
C VAL A 165 0.08 -10.59 20.75
N TRP A 166 0.14 -11.10 19.52
CA TRP A 166 0.76 -12.39 19.21
C TRP A 166 1.53 -12.32 17.88
N ILE A 167 2.49 -13.22 17.68
CA ILE A 167 3.30 -13.30 16.48
C ILE A 167 2.75 -14.34 15.51
N MET A 168 2.30 -13.91 14.33
CA MET A 168 1.95 -14.80 13.23
C MET A 168 3.19 -15.11 12.39
N ASN A 169 3.29 -16.34 11.88
CA ASN A 169 4.39 -16.81 11.03
C ASN A 169 5.79 -16.63 11.65
N ALA A 170 5.89 -16.88 12.96
CA ALA A 170 7.15 -16.82 13.71
C ALA A 170 8.30 -17.54 12.99
N GLY A 171 9.48 -16.91 12.96
CA GLY A 171 10.70 -17.43 12.34
C GLY A 171 10.76 -17.29 10.82
N THR A 172 9.71 -16.79 10.17
CA THR A 172 9.68 -16.59 8.71
C THR A 172 9.95 -15.14 8.32
N THR A 173 10.25 -14.88 7.05
CA THR A 173 10.35 -13.52 6.48
C THR A 173 9.03 -12.74 6.52
N THR A 174 7.91 -13.44 6.79
CA THR A 174 6.56 -12.87 6.88
C THR A 174 6.08 -12.71 8.32
N ALA A 175 6.95 -12.97 9.30
CA ALA A 175 6.62 -12.80 10.71
C ALA A 175 6.09 -11.39 10.99
N HIS A 176 4.94 -11.31 11.64
CA HIS A 176 4.30 -10.05 12.00
C HIS A 176 3.51 -10.16 13.30
N LEU A 177 3.42 -9.06 14.02
CA LEU A 177 2.62 -8.93 15.23
C LEU A 177 1.18 -8.61 14.85
N MET A 178 0.26 -9.34 15.46
CA MET A 178 -1.18 -9.18 15.31
C MET A 178 -1.73 -8.45 16.53
N THR A 179 -2.49 -7.38 16.32
CA THR A 179 -3.14 -6.64 17.40
C THR A 179 -4.60 -7.04 17.56
N PRO A 180 -5.04 -7.49 18.75
CA PRO A 180 -6.45 -7.79 19.00
C PRO A 180 -7.34 -6.56 18.77
N GLY A 181 -8.53 -6.78 18.21
CA GLY A 181 -9.57 -5.74 18.08
C GLY A 181 -9.29 -4.64 17.04
N SER A 182 -8.21 -4.77 16.25
CA SER A 182 -8.00 -3.98 15.03
C SER A 182 -8.67 -4.66 13.84
#